data_AF-A0A497ICM2-F1
#
_entry.id   AF-A0A497ICM2-F1
#
_cell.length_a   1.000
_cell.length_b   1.000
_cell.length_c   1.000
_cell.angle_alpha   90.00
_cell.angle_beta   90.00
_cell.angle_gamma   90.00
#
_symmetry.space_group_name_H-M   'P 1'
#
loop_
_entity.id
_entity.type
_entity.pdbx_description
1 polymer ?
#
loop_
_entity_poly.entity_id
_entity_poly.type
_entity_poly.pdbx_seq_one_letter_code
_entity_poly.pdbx_strand_id
1 'polypeptide(L)'
;MTLCIAVPKADAEKARQMLLAQHALDLTRHPTRDENYVYFPVSKKVKIKGAKLVKKKLKTRKQKPHSLREALQNKLTEKQLASLTRAFDVIGELAVIEIDSKLAKKAKLIGKALMQVHPNLKAVYMKAGKMKGEYRVRKLKHIAGAKRTITIHK
;
A
#
# COMPACT_ATOMS: atom_id res chain seq x y z
N MET A 1 -18.12 -15.05 5.52
CA MET A 1 -17.41 -16.33 5.78
C MET A 1 -16.48 -16.57 4.60
N THR A 2 -15.25 -17.02 4.83
CA THR A 2 -14.24 -17.19 3.76
C THR A 2 -14.03 -18.67 3.46
N LEU A 3 -13.91 -19.02 2.19
CA LEU A 3 -13.53 -20.37 1.78
C LEU A 3 -12.05 -20.58 2.12
N CYS A 4 -11.77 -21.61 2.91
CA CYS A 4 -10.43 -21.94 3.36
C CYS A 4 -10.12 -23.40 3.03
N ILE A 5 -8.84 -23.68 2.80
CA ILE A 5 -8.33 -25.05 2.73
C ILE A 5 -7.60 -25.33 4.03
N ALA A 6 -8.08 -26.30 4.79
CA ALA A 6 -7.47 -26.82 6.00
C ALA A 6 -6.49 -27.94 5.64
N VAL A 7 -5.22 -27.75 5.95
CA VAL A 7 -4.11 -28.67 5.65
C VAL A 7 -3.43 -29.06 6.97
N PRO A 8 -3.05 -30.32 7.19
CA PRO A 8 -2.24 -30.69 8.35
C PRO A 8 -0.97 -29.83 8.44
N LYS A 9 -0.50 -29.54 9.65
CA LYS A 9 0.72 -28.72 9.85
C LYS A 9 1.94 -29.25 9.11
N ALA A 10 2.10 -30.57 9.02
CA ALA A 10 3.22 -31.21 8.34
C ALA A 10 3.30 -30.84 6.83
N ASP A 11 2.14 -30.63 6.19
CA ASP A 11 2.05 -30.34 4.76
C ASP A 11 1.75 -28.87 4.46
N ALA A 12 1.73 -28.01 5.49
CA ALA A 12 1.29 -26.63 5.35
C ALA A 12 2.11 -25.84 4.34
N GLU A 13 3.44 -25.96 4.35
CA GLU A 13 4.29 -25.20 3.42
C GLU A 13 4.19 -25.74 1.98
N LYS A 14 4.11 -27.07 1.81
CA LYS A 14 3.87 -27.69 0.50
C LYS A 14 2.56 -27.20 -0.12
N ALA A 15 1.48 -27.19 0.68
CA ALA A 15 0.20 -26.70 0.22
C ALA A 15 0.23 -25.19 -0.07
N ARG A 16 0.97 -24.40 0.73
CA ARG A 16 1.16 -22.96 0.45
C ARG A 16 1.85 -22.73 -0.90
N GLN A 17 2.92 -23.47 -1.19
CA GLN A 17 3.64 -23.39 -2.46
C GLN A 17 2.73 -23.77 -3.64
N MET A 18 1.97 -24.86 -3.53
CA MET A 18 1.01 -25.25 -4.57
C MET A 18 -0.09 -24.20 -4.80
N LEU A 19 -0.64 -23.63 -3.73
CA LEU A 19 -1.69 -22.62 -3.82
C LEU A 19 -1.20 -21.30 -4.43
N LEU A 20 0.07 -20.95 -4.19
CA LEU A 20 0.70 -19.81 -4.85
C LEU A 20 0.96 -20.08 -6.33
N ALA A 21 1.48 -21.26 -6.68
CA ALA A 21 1.73 -21.66 -8.07
C ALA A 21 0.43 -21.68 -8.91
N GLN A 22 -0.69 -22.04 -8.31
CA GLN A 22 -2.01 -22.07 -8.98
C GLN A 22 -2.77 -20.73 -8.92
N HIS A 23 -2.18 -19.67 -8.36
CA HIS A 23 -2.85 -18.39 -8.12
C HIS A 23 -4.20 -18.51 -7.38
N ALA A 24 -4.33 -19.52 -6.53
CA ALA A 24 -5.57 -19.86 -5.83
C ALA A 24 -5.61 -19.32 -4.40
N LEU A 25 -4.49 -18.82 -3.88
CA LEU A 25 -4.40 -18.24 -2.54
C LEU A 25 -4.97 -16.81 -2.50
N ASP A 26 -5.86 -16.54 -1.55
CA ASP A 26 -6.40 -15.19 -1.31
C ASP A 26 -5.46 -14.41 -0.36
N LEU A 27 -4.64 -13.53 -0.96
CA LEU A 27 -3.64 -12.70 -0.27
C LEU A 27 -4.25 -11.55 0.55
N THR A 28 -5.57 -11.34 0.49
CA THR A 28 -6.26 -10.28 1.23
C THR A 28 -6.55 -10.65 2.67
N ARG A 29 -6.32 -11.90 3.07
CA ARG A 29 -6.62 -12.44 4.41
C ARG A 29 -5.41 -13.17 5.00
N HIS A 30 -5.30 -13.17 6.32
CA HIS A 30 -4.25 -13.94 6.99
C HIS A 30 -4.62 -15.42 7.07
N PRO A 31 -3.71 -16.34 6.67
CA PRO A 31 -3.84 -17.74 7.06
C PRO A 31 -3.88 -17.86 8.59
N THR A 32 -4.75 -18.71 9.12
CA THR A 32 -4.83 -19.01 10.56
C THR A 32 -4.39 -20.43 10.82
N ARG A 33 -3.97 -20.77 12.04
CA ARG A 33 -3.60 -22.13 12.43
C ARG A 33 -4.22 -22.48 13.77
N ASP A 34 -4.58 -23.75 13.93
CA ASP A 34 -4.98 -24.32 15.21
C ASP A 34 -3.90 -25.36 15.62
N GLU A 35 -4.19 -26.29 16.54
CA GLU A 35 -3.22 -27.30 17.01
C GLU A 35 -2.76 -28.26 15.91
N ASN A 36 -3.66 -28.71 15.05
CA ASN A 36 -3.38 -29.75 14.05
C ASN A 36 -3.37 -29.25 12.60
N TYR A 37 -4.06 -28.15 12.30
CA TYR A 37 -4.31 -27.68 10.94
C TYR A 37 -3.91 -26.22 10.70
N VAL A 38 -3.50 -25.91 9.47
CA VAL A 38 -3.33 -24.56 8.93
C VAL A 38 -4.44 -24.31 7.90
N TYR A 39 -5.09 -23.16 8.02
CA TYR A 39 -6.21 -22.72 7.19
C TYR A 39 -5.75 -21.64 6.23
N PHE A 40 -5.66 -21.97 4.95
CA PHE A 40 -5.30 -21.03 3.90
C PHE A 40 -6.56 -20.44 3.24
N PRO A 41 -6.71 -19.10 3.18
CA PRO A 41 -7.77 -18.46 2.43
C PRO A 41 -7.58 -18.74 0.93
N VAL A 42 -8.64 -19.16 0.24
CA VAL A 42 -8.57 -19.43 -1.20
C VAL A 42 -9.59 -18.60 -1.98
N SER A 43 -9.17 -18.12 -3.15
CA SER A 43 -9.97 -17.36 -4.11
C SER A 43 -10.79 -18.26 -5.04
N LYS A 44 -10.33 -19.50 -5.25
CA LYS A 44 -10.97 -20.52 -6.11
C LYS A 44 -11.07 -21.86 -5.37
N LYS A 45 -12.02 -22.70 -5.78
CA LYS A 45 -12.13 -24.08 -5.26
C LYS A 45 -10.98 -24.92 -5.82
N VAL A 46 -10.06 -25.34 -4.97
CA VAL A 46 -8.95 -26.24 -5.34
C VAL A 46 -9.05 -27.53 -4.52
N LYS A 47 -8.86 -28.67 -5.17
CA LYS A 47 -8.75 -29.98 -4.52
C LYS A 47 -7.27 -30.29 -4.30
N ILE A 48 -6.84 -30.35 -3.04
CA ILE A 48 -5.49 -30.79 -2.64
C ILE A 48 -5.63 -32.12 -1.92
N LYS A 49 -4.79 -33.12 -2.26
CA LYS A 49 -4.75 -34.40 -1.54
C LYS A 49 -4.45 -34.15 -0.05
N GLY A 50 -5.30 -34.66 0.83
CA GLY A 50 -5.14 -34.49 2.30
C GLY A 50 -5.71 -33.18 2.87
N ALA A 51 -6.30 -32.31 2.05
CA ALA A 51 -6.85 -31.04 2.52
C ALA A 51 -8.38 -31.02 2.58
N LYS A 52 -8.94 -30.38 3.61
CA LYS A 52 -10.39 -30.23 3.82
C LYS A 52 -10.84 -28.81 3.46
N LEU A 53 -11.90 -28.68 2.66
CA LEU A 53 -12.48 -27.38 2.36
C LEU A 53 -13.39 -26.93 3.52
N VAL A 54 -13.08 -25.82 4.17
CA VAL A 54 -13.80 -25.34 5.36
C VAL A 54 -14.14 -23.87 5.20
N LYS A 55 -15.30 -23.43 5.69
CA LYS A 55 -15.61 -22.00 5.82
C LYS A 55 -15.20 -21.52 7.20
N LYS A 56 -14.21 -20.61 7.28
CA LYS A 56 -13.78 -20.00 8.54
C LYS A 56 -13.82 -18.48 8.42
N LYS A 57 -14.05 -17.78 9.55
CA LYS A 57 -13.89 -16.32 9.61
C LYS A 57 -12.40 -16.03 9.80
N LEU A 58 -11.75 -15.50 8.76
CA LEU A 58 -10.35 -15.08 8.81
C LEU A 58 -10.25 -13.57 9.02
N LYS A 59 -9.21 -13.12 9.73
CA LYS A 59 -8.88 -11.69 9.84
C LYS A 59 -8.41 -11.20 8.46
N THR A 60 -9.01 -10.11 7.99
CA THR A 60 -8.55 -9.43 6.78
C THR A 60 -7.19 -8.81 7.03
N ARG A 61 -6.29 -8.95 6.06
CA ARG A 61 -5.04 -8.20 6.04
C ARG A 61 -5.42 -6.79 5.60
N LYS A 62 -5.17 -5.77 6.44
CA LYS A 62 -5.24 -4.37 6.01
C LYS A 62 -4.14 -4.19 4.96
N GLN A 63 -4.45 -4.40 3.68
CA GLN A 63 -3.49 -4.15 2.62
C GLN A 63 -3.22 -2.65 2.61
N LYS A 64 -1.97 -2.28 2.87
CA LYS A 64 -1.52 -0.91 2.64
C LYS A 64 -1.46 -0.75 1.13
N PRO A 65 -1.93 0.39 0.59
CA PRO A 65 -1.81 0.63 -0.83
C PRO A 65 -0.33 0.60 -1.21
N HIS A 66 -0.01 -0.13 -2.28
CA HIS A 66 1.34 -0.26 -2.81
C HIS A 66 1.76 0.97 -3.60
N SER A 67 0.80 1.77 -4.08
CA SER A 67 1.06 2.97 -4.85
C SER A 67 0.18 4.14 -4.45
N LEU A 68 0.62 5.35 -4.78
CA LEU A 68 -0.17 6.57 -4.61
C LEU A 68 -1.51 6.50 -5.37
N ARG A 69 -1.51 5.90 -6.57
CA ARG A 69 -2.73 5.72 -7.38
C ARG A 69 -3.73 4.81 -6.67
N GLU A 70 -3.28 3.67 -6.16
CA GLU A 70 -4.11 2.74 -5.39
C GLU A 70 -4.67 3.40 -4.12
N ALA A 71 -3.86 4.16 -3.40
CA ALA A 71 -4.28 4.91 -2.21
C ALA A 71 -5.38 5.96 -2.48
N LEU A 72 -5.50 6.41 -3.74
CA LEU A 72 -6.40 7.46 -4.19
C LEU A 72 -7.51 6.98 -5.13
N GLN A 73 -7.54 5.70 -5.52
CA GLN A 73 -8.44 5.17 -6.54
C GLN A 73 -9.92 5.39 -6.21
N ASN A 74 -10.30 5.29 -4.93
CA ASN A 74 -11.67 5.51 -4.46
C ASN A 74 -11.94 6.97 -4.00
N LYS A 75 -10.99 7.88 -4.20
CA LYS A 75 -11.05 9.28 -3.72
C LYS A 75 -10.90 10.30 -4.85
N LEU A 76 -10.42 9.87 -6.00
CA LEU A 76 -10.21 10.67 -7.21
C LEU A 76 -10.93 10.03 -8.39
N THR A 77 -11.35 10.84 -9.35
CA THR A 77 -11.89 10.33 -10.62
C THR A 77 -10.75 9.81 -11.50
N GLU A 78 -11.04 8.96 -12.50
CA GLU A 78 -10.03 8.45 -13.43
C GLU A 78 -9.24 9.56 -14.13
N LYS A 79 -9.92 10.65 -14.54
CA LYS A 79 -9.27 11.83 -15.13
C LYS A 79 -8.25 12.46 -14.16
N GLN A 80 -8.58 12.52 -12.87
CA GLN A 80 -7.70 13.05 -11.83
C GLN A 80 -6.55 12.10 -11.51
N LEU A 81 -6.81 10.79 -11.48
CA LEU A 81 -5.78 9.77 -11.29
C LEU A 81 -4.77 9.76 -12.45
N ALA A 82 -5.21 10.09 -13.67
CA ALA A 82 -4.33 10.25 -14.83
C ALA A 82 -3.41 11.49 -14.70
N SER A 83 -3.85 12.54 -14.02
CA SER A 83 -3.05 13.74 -13.73
C SER A 83 -2.16 13.63 -12.49
N LEU A 84 -2.10 12.46 -11.84
CA LEU A 84 -1.20 12.26 -10.71
C LEU A 84 0.25 12.13 -11.19
N THR A 85 1.11 13.00 -10.66
CA THR A 85 2.56 12.82 -10.76
C THR A 85 2.98 11.55 -10.04
N ARG A 86 3.74 10.69 -10.73
CA ARG A 86 4.27 9.45 -10.16
C ARG A 86 5.59 9.65 -9.43
N ALA A 87 6.40 10.60 -9.89
CA ALA A 87 7.72 10.90 -9.32
C ALA A 87 7.63 11.91 -8.18
N PHE A 88 8.42 11.69 -7.14
CA PHE A 88 8.63 12.60 -6.02
C PHE A 88 10.01 12.34 -5.44
N ASP A 89 10.57 13.35 -4.79
CA ASP A 89 11.88 13.27 -4.16
C ASP A 89 11.71 12.91 -2.69
N VAL A 90 12.55 12.03 -2.16
CA VAL A 90 12.62 11.72 -0.72
C VAL A 90 13.98 12.16 -0.20
N ILE A 91 13.96 13.00 0.82
CA ILE A 91 15.16 13.54 1.48
C ILE A 91 15.00 13.19 2.96
N GLY A 92 15.81 12.23 3.43
CA GLY A 92 15.66 11.67 4.78
C GLY A 92 14.22 11.19 5.05
N GLU A 93 13.56 11.85 6.00
CA GLU A 93 12.17 11.55 6.38
C GLU A 93 11.13 12.50 5.74
N LEU A 94 11.52 13.31 4.74
CA LEU A 94 10.66 14.29 4.07
C LEU A 94 10.46 13.90 2.60
N ALA A 95 9.27 14.13 2.07
CA ALA A 95 9.01 13.99 0.63
C ALA A 95 8.63 15.32 -0.01
N VAL A 96 9.09 15.53 -1.25
CA VAL A 96 8.78 16.70 -2.07
C VAL A 96 8.18 16.24 -3.39
N ILE A 97 6.93 16.60 -3.64
CA ILE A 97 6.16 16.18 -4.82
C ILE A 97 5.71 17.38 -5.66
N GLU A 98 5.59 17.18 -6.97
CA GLU A 98 4.93 18.12 -7.86
C GLU A 98 3.47 17.72 -8.06
N ILE A 99 2.55 18.67 -7.99
CA ILE A 99 1.11 18.41 -8.13
C ILE A 99 0.56 19.34 -9.21
N ASP A 100 -0.08 18.75 -10.21
CA ASP A 100 -0.79 19.48 -11.28
C ASP A 100 -1.77 20.50 -10.66
N SER A 101 -1.87 21.68 -11.26
CA SER A 101 -2.79 22.75 -10.83
C SER A 101 -4.24 22.26 -10.74
N LYS A 102 -4.65 21.33 -11.60
CA LYS A 102 -5.96 20.65 -11.58
C LYS A 102 -6.22 19.89 -10.28
N LEU A 103 -5.16 19.46 -9.60
CA LEU A 103 -5.19 18.71 -8.33
C LEU A 103 -4.79 19.57 -7.12
N ALA A 104 -4.54 20.87 -7.29
CA ALA A 104 -4.08 21.74 -6.21
C ALA A 104 -5.01 21.73 -4.98
N LYS A 105 -6.33 21.69 -5.18
CA LYS A 105 -7.33 21.58 -4.09
C LYS A 105 -7.25 20.25 -3.33
N LYS A 106 -6.65 19.23 -3.94
CA LYS A 106 -6.48 17.88 -3.39
C LYS A 106 -5.07 17.63 -2.87
N ALA A 107 -4.21 18.64 -2.81
CA ALA A 107 -2.82 18.47 -2.40
C ALA A 107 -2.66 17.86 -1.00
N LYS A 108 -3.48 18.27 -0.02
CA LYS A 108 -3.48 17.66 1.32
C LYS A 108 -3.87 16.18 1.29
N LEU A 109 -4.83 15.81 0.45
CA LEU A 109 -5.27 14.43 0.27
C LEU A 109 -4.14 13.57 -0.31
N ILE A 110 -3.47 14.09 -1.34
CA ILE A 110 -2.32 13.45 -1.99
C ILE A 110 -1.18 13.26 -0.99
N GLY A 111 -0.85 14.29 -0.20
CA GLY A 111 0.20 14.19 0.81
C GLY A 111 -0.07 13.11 1.86
N LYS A 112 -1.32 13.02 2.36
CA LYS A 112 -1.72 11.95 3.30
C LYS A 112 -1.64 10.56 2.67
N ALA A 113 -2.06 10.44 1.41
CA ALA A 113 -1.97 9.17 0.68
C ALA A 113 -0.51 8.74 0.50
N LEU A 114 0.40 9.68 0.23
CA LEU A 114 1.83 9.39 0.11
C LEU A 114 2.43 8.86 1.43
N MET A 115 2.07 9.45 2.58
CA MET A 115 2.48 8.95 3.90
C MET A 115 1.87 7.58 4.25
N GLN A 116 0.67 7.28 3.74
CA GLN A 116 0.05 5.97 3.93
C GLN A 116 0.81 4.87 3.18
N VAL A 117 1.29 5.18 1.96
CA VAL A 117 2.10 4.28 1.14
C VAL A 117 3.52 4.17 1.70
N HIS A 118 4.11 5.29 2.14
CA HIS A 118 5.48 5.37 2.66
C HIS A 118 5.50 5.77 4.15
N PRO A 119 5.37 4.80 5.09
CA PRO A 119 5.20 5.08 6.51
C PRO A 119 6.41 5.74 7.20
N ASN A 120 7.59 5.71 6.56
CA ASN A 120 8.79 6.38 7.07
C ASN A 120 8.76 7.89 6.87
N LEU A 121 7.91 8.40 5.98
CA LEU A 121 7.76 9.85 5.78
C LEU A 121 7.11 10.49 7.00
N LYS A 122 7.73 11.55 7.50
CA LYS A 122 7.20 12.39 8.59
C LYS A 122 6.52 13.65 8.09
N ALA A 123 6.87 14.11 6.88
CA ALA A 123 6.21 15.25 6.25
C ALA A 123 6.27 15.17 4.72
N VAL A 124 5.30 15.81 4.08
CA VAL A 124 5.22 15.93 2.62
C VAL A 124 5.00 17.38 2.23
N TYR A 125 5.75 17.82 1.23
CA TYR A 125 5.75 19.16 0.68
C TYR A 125 5.44 19.13 -0.82
N MET A 126 4.73 20.15 -1.29
CA MET A 126 4.48 20.40 -2.70
C MET A 126 5.46 21.45 -3.22
N LYS A 127 6.08 21.21 -4.38
CA LYS A 127 6.89 22.21 -5.09
C LYS A 127 6.02 23.44 -5.41
N ALA A 128 6.46 24.63 -5.01
CA ALA A 128 5.75 25.88 -5.26
C ALA A 128 6.65 26.82 -6.08
N GLY A 129 6.47 26.82 -7.40
CA GLY A 129 7.21 27.70 -8.30
C GLY A 129 8.65 27.27 -8.60
N LYS A 130 9.35 28.11 -9.36
CA LYS A 130 10.73 27.87 -9.84
C LYS A 130 11.76 28.08 -8.73
N MET A 131 12.98 27.57 -8.92
CA MET A 131 14.14 27.96 -8.09
C MET A 131 14.40 29.46 -8.25
N LYS A 132 14.80 30.13 -7.17
CA LYS A 132 15.07 31.58 -7.15
C LYS A 132 16.32 31.91 -6.34
N GLY A 133 16.93 33.04 -6.69
CA GLY A 133 18.09 33.60 -5.99
C GLY A 133 19.38 32.82 -6.26
N GLU A 134 20.50 33.39 -5.79
CA GLU A 134 21.85 32.84 -5.96
C GLU A 134 21.98 31.47 -5.30
N TYR A 135 21.36 31.29 -4.13
CA TYR A 135 21.31 30.02 -3.41
C TYR A 135 20.33 28.99 -4.01
N ARG A 136 19.69 29.32 -5.14
CA ARG A 136 18.75 28.46 -5.89
C ARG A 136 17.65 27.81 -5.05
N VAL A 137 17.16 28.53 -4.04
CA VAL A 137 16.12 28.05 -3.12
C VAL A 137 14.78 27.96 -3.83
N ARG A 138 14.04 26.86 -3.58
CA ARG A 138 12.68 26.65 -4.11
C ARG A 138 11.66 26.79 -2.98
N LYS A 139 10.56 27.50 -3.23
CA LYS A 139 9.46 27.57 -2.25
C LYS A 139 8.78 26.20 -2.18
N LEU A 140 8.48 25.76 -0.96
CA LEU A 140 7.78 24.51 -0.67
C LEU A 140 6.52 24.81 0.12
N LYS A 141 5.42 24.15 -0.23
CA LYS A 141 4.15 24.23 0.50
C LYS A 141 3.94 22.94 1.29
N HIS A 142 3.81 23.04 2.61
CA HIS A 142 3.48 21.88 3.44
C HIS A 142 2.09 21.33 3.10
N ILE A 143 1.96 20.02 2.88
CA ILE A 143 0.68 19.39 2.51
C ILE A 143 0.27 18.24 3.45
N ALA A 144 1.20 17.59 4.15
CA ALA A 144 0.88 16.54 5.13
C ALA A 144 2.02 16.31 6.14
N GLY A 145 1.67 15.78 7.32
CA GLY A 145 2.61 15.38 8.35
C GLY A 145 3.03 16.52 9.29
N ALA A 146 4.20 16.38 9.90
CA ALA A 146 4.78 17.37 10.81
C ALA A 146 5.31 18.59 10.02
N LYS A 147 5.01 19.79 10.48
CA LYS A 147 5.46 21.04 9.82
C LYS A 147 6.94 21.31 10.14
N ARG A 148 7.86 20.56 9.52
CA ARG A 148 9.33 20.71 9.66
C ARG A 148 10.07 20.53 8.34
N THR A 149 11.11 21.30 8.12
CA THR A 149 11.90 21.30 6.87
C THR A 149 13.33 20.77 7.03
N ILE A 150 13.71 20.36 8.23
CA ILE A 150 15.05 19.86 8.56
C ILE A 150 14.98 18.34 8.71
N THR A 151 15.97 17.64 8.14
CA THR A 151 16.11 16.18 8.21
C THR A 151 17.56 15.79 7.92
N ILE A 152 17.91 14.55 8.25
CA ILE A 152 19.21 13.96 7.92
C ILE A 152 18.95 12.92 6.81
N HIS A 153 19.65 13.06 5.70
CA HIS A 153 19.60 12.10 4.59
C HIS A 153 20.83 11.19 4.66
N LYS A 154 20.64 9.90 4.38
CA LYS A 154 21.68 8.87 4.31
C LYS A 154 21.73 8.35 2.88
#